data_AF-A0A7S0E1P5-F1
#
_entry.id   AF-A0A7S0E1P5-F1
#
_cell.length_a   1.000
_cell.length_b   1.000
_cell.length_c   1.000
_cell.angle_alpha   90.00
_cell.angle_beta   90.00
_cell.angle_gamma   90.00
#
_symmetry.space_group_name_H-M   'P 1'
#
loop_
_entity.id
_entity.type
_entity.pdbx_description
1 polymer ?
#
loop_
_entity_poly.entity_id
_entity_poly.type
_entity_poly.pdbx_seq_one_letter_code
_entity_poly.pdbx_strand_id
1 'polypeptide(L)'
;MPPKDEVQKFVQETGGKAGTYLKDTFRVSSEQKGDRPSIIGSFQWTKIDTSDPAKFMVVNINNNNGIGRSYHTGLIRFFMEHVWGIRRPDVVISVTGGAMQFDLSTDEKDKIMRGMMEGTKSLNPLFVTGGTNAGIMKYVGEARAKYNPHAPLLGIA
;
A
#
# COMPACT_ATOMS: atom_id res chain seq x y z
N MET A 1 -17.01 13.05 -3.60
CA MET A 1 -15.71 13.45 -3.04
C MET A 1 -16.00 14.37 -1.87
N PRO A 2 -15.43 14.12 -0.67
CA PRO A 2 -15.47 15.12 0.38
C PRO A 2 -14.81 16.41 -0.13
N PRO A 3 -15.32 17.58 0.26
CA PRO A 3 -14.74 18.86 -0.12
C PRO A 3 -13.25 18.93 0.25
N LYS A 4 -12.43 19.58 -0.59
CA LYS A 4 -10.96 19.67 -0.40
C LYS A 4 -10.59 20.25 0.97
N ASP A 5 -11.42 21.16 1.46
CA ASP A 5 -11.39 21.80 2.77
C ASP A 5 -11.65 20.82 3.91
N GLU A 6 -12.52 19.82 3.74
CA GLU A 6 -12.79 18.80 4.76
C GLU A 6 -11.63 17.80 4.89
N VAL A 7 -11.02 17.43 3.76
CA VAL A 7 -9.80 16.61 3.72
C VAL A 7 -8.62 17.39 4.33
N GLN A 8 -8.46 18.67 3.98
CA GLN A 8 -7.43 19.52 4.57
C GLN A 8 -7.64 19.76 6.06
N LYS A 9 -8.89 19.92 6.52
CA LYS A 9 -9.23 20.10 7.93
C LYS A 9 -8.94 18.84 8.74
N PHE A 10 -9.33 17.67 8.24
CA PHE A 10 -8.96 16.39 8.86
C PHE A 10 -7.44 16.22 8.93
N VAL A 11 -6.72 16.49 7.82
CA VAL A 11 -5.25 16.44 7.77
C VAL A 11 -4.59 17.48 8.67
N GLN A 12 -5.17 18.67 8.86
CA GLN A 12 -4.66 19.71 9.76
C GLN A 12 -4.91 19.41 11.24
N GLU A 13 -6.07 18.85 11.57
CA GLU A 13 -6.44 18.38 12.91
C GLU A 13 -5.58 17.18 13.35
N THR A 14 -5.00 16.44 12.40
CA THR A 14 -4.17 15.25 12.67
C THR A 14 -2.69 15.33 12.25
N GLY A 15 -2.24 16.36 11.51
CA GLY A 15 -1.00 16.29 10.71
C GLY A 15 -0.36 17.66 10.38
N GLY A 16 0.69 17.73 9.53
CA GLY A 16 2.14 17.77 9.86
C GLY A 16 3.15 18.48 9.00
N LYS A 17 4.10 19.28 9.54
CA LYS A 17 5.14 19.94 8.72
C LYS A 17 5.95 18.93 7.86
N ALA A 18 6.22 19.32 6.61
CA ALA A 18 6.78 18.47 5.56
C ALA A 18 8.31 18.30 5.60
N GLY A 19 8.82 17.17 5.07
CA GLY A 19 10.23 16.89 4.80
C GLY A 19 10.44 15.85 3.69
N THR A 20 11.54 15.96 2.94
CA THR A 20 11.92 15.02 1.86
C THR A 20 13.13 14.20 2.31
N TYR A 21 13.02 12.87 2.34
CA TYR A 21 14.12 11.96 2.70
C TYR A 21 14.63 11.23 1.46
N LEU A 22 15.93 11.33 1.18
CA LEU A 22 16.61 10.55 0.15
C LEU A 22 17.31 9.36 0.82
N LYS A 23 16.93 8.14 0.45
CA LYS A 23 17.71 6.92 0.71
C LYS A 23 18.16 6.38 -0.64
N ASP A 24 19.32 5.72 -0.75
CA ASP A 24 19.96 5.32 -2.02
C ASP A 24 19.04 4.55 -3.01
N THR A 25 17.92 4.04 -2.52
CA THR A 25 16.93 3.25 -3.27
C THR A 25 15.63 4.02 -3.59
N PHE A 26 15.26 5.04 -2.83
CA PHE A 26 13.97 5.74 -2.99
C PHE A 26 14.02 7.22 -2.58
N ARG A 27 13.19 8.03 -3.23
CA ARG A 27 12.86 9.39 -2.82
C ARG A 27 11.57 9.35 -2.02
N VAL A 28 11.59 9.76 -0.75
CA VAL A 28 10.41 9.87 0.11
C VAL A 28 10.02 11.33 0.26
N SER A 29 8.76 11.64 0.02
CA SER A 29 8.10 12.85 0.50
C SER A 29 7.22 12.45 1.67
N SER A 30 7.43 13.02 2.85
CA SER A 30 6.59 12.76 4.02
C SER A 30 6.12 14.06 4.65
N GLU A 31 4.95 14.00 5.30
CA GLU A 31 4.45 15.04 6.19
C GLU A 31 4.54 14.53 7.63
N GLN A 32 5.23 15.25 8.53
CA GLN A 32 5.34 14.96 9.97
C GLN A 32 4.85 16.15 10.84
N LYS A 33 3.76 16.03 11.63
CA LYS A 33 3.37 17.01 12.70
C LYS A 33 3.57 16.28 14.00
N GLY A 34 4.35 16.89 14.87
CA GLY A 34 4.25 16.70 16.32
C GLY A 34 4.57 15.29 16.83
N ASP A 35 4.43 15.14 18.15
CA ASP A 35 4.86 13.99 18.96
C ASP A 35 4.00 12.71 18.79
N ARG A 36 3.33 12.52 17.64
CA ARG A 36 2.56 11.29 17.35
C ARG A 36 3.15 10.55 16.14
N PRO A 37 3.39 9.23 16.24
CA PRO A 37 4.34 8.50 15.36
C PRO A 37 3.81 8.12 13.97
N SER A 38 2.65 8.64 13.54
CA SER A 38 2.08 8.26 12.24
C SER A 38 2.69 9.08 11.11
N ILE A 39 3.58 8.47 10.34
CA ILE A 39 4.24 9.09 9.17
C ILE A 39 3.42 8.74 7.93
N ILE A 40 3.00 9.74 7.17
CA ILE A 40 2.25 9.54 5.91
C ILE A 40 3.02 10.25 4.80
N GLY A 41 3.02 9.65 3.60
CA GLY A 41 3.73 10.25 2.49
C GLY A 41 3.62 9.47 1.20
N SER A 42 4.51 9.81 0.27
CA SER A 42 4.72 9.05 -0.95
C SER A 42 6.19 8.81 -1.20
N PHE A 43 6.51 7.70 -1.86
CA PHE A 43 7.87 7.42 -2.29
C PHE A 43 7.93 7.00 -3.75
N GLN A 44 9.06 7.29 -4.38
CA GLN A 44 9.37 6.87 -5.73
C GLN A 44 10.72 6.17 -5.75
N TRP A 45 10.80 5.04 -6.44
CA TRP A 45 12.06 4.34 -6.65
C TRP A 45 12.98 5.17 -7.54
N THR A 46 14.26 5.28 -7.19
CA THR A 46 15.21 6.12 -7.96
C THR A 46 15.50 5.59 -9.36
N LYS A 47 15.33 4.27 -9.56
CA LYS A 47 15.59 3.56 -10.82
C LYS A 47 14.32 3.19 -11.60
N ILE A 48 13.14 3.52 -11.10
CA ILE A 48 11.87 3.25 -11.77
C ILE A 48 11.11 4.56 -11.81
N ASP A 49 11.04 5.16 -13.00
CA ASP A 49 10.20 6.32 -13.19
C ASP A 49 8.74 5.87 -13.24
N THR A 50 7.96 6.25 -12.23
CA THR A 50 6.52 5.98 -12.18
C THR A 50 5.83 7.32 -12.22
N SER A 51 4.90 7.49 -13.16
CA SER A 51 4.08 8.70 -13.26
C SER A 51 3.19 8.91 -12.03
N ASP A 52 2.96 7.86 -11.24
CA ASP A 52 2.31 7.89 -9.93
C ASP A 52 3.24 7.30 -8.85
N PRO A 53 3.73 8.11 -7.90
CA PRO A 53 4.53 7.63 -6.77
C PRO A 53 3.73 6.71 -5.83
N ALA A 54 4.37 5.71 -5.23
CA ALA A 54 3.73 4.85 -4.25
C ALA A 54 3.35 5.64 -2.99
N LYS A 55 2.17 5.42 -2.42
CA LYS A 55 1.72 6.08 -1.19
C LYS A 55 1.98 5.17 0.02
N PHE A 56 2.31 5.73 1.17
CA PHE A 56 2.57 4.96 2.40
C PHE A 56 2.02 5.66 3.65
N MET A 57 1.75 4.85 4.67
CA MET A 57 1.40 5.28 6.02
C MET A 57 2.05 4.33 7.03
N VAL A 58 2.68 4.88 8.06
CA VAL A 58 3.17 4.16 9.23
C VAL A 58 2.10 4.29 10.32
N VAL A 59 1.63 3.16 10.83
CA VAL A 59 0.61 3.10 11.87
C VAL A 59 1.21 2.51 13.12
N ASN A 60 1.06 3.20 14.25
CA ASN A 60 1.42 2.63 15.54
C ASN A 60 0.28 1.72 16.04
N ILE A 61 0.61 0.47 16.33
CA ILE A 61 -0.35 -0.57 16.75
C ILE A 61 -0.35 -0.73 18.29
N ASN A 62 0.51 -0.02 19.02
CA ASN A 62 0.60 -0.11 20.48
C ASN A 62 -0.68 0.42 21.13
N ASN A 63 -1.52 -0.51 21.55
CA ASN A 63 -2.85 -0.26 22.10
C ASN A 63 -2.81 -0.40 23.63
N ASN A 64 -2.07 0.47 24.32
CA ASN A 64 -2.00 0.45 25.79
C ASN A 64 -3.21 1.12 26.49
N ASN A 65 -4.27 1.46 25.74
CA ASN A 65 -5.33 2.32 26.26
C ASN A 65 -6.57 1.55 26.79
N GLY A 66 -6.53 0.21 26.92
CA GLY A 66 -7.57 -0.57 27.62
C GLY A 66 -8.99 -0.59 26.99
N ILE A 67 -9.23 0.21 25.94
CA ILE A 67 -10.52 0.30 25.25
C ILE A 67 -10.37 -0.46 23.92
N GLY A 68 -10.94 -1.66 23.87
CA GLY A 68 -10.75 -2.67 22.80
C GLY A 68 -11.24 -2.34 21.38
N ARG A 69 -11.26 -1.07 20.96
CA ARG A 69 -11.53 -0.66 19.57
C ARG A 69 -10.30 0.00 18.97
N SER A 70 -9.70 -0.64 17.97
CA SER A 70 -8.57 -0.10 17.21
C SER A 70 -9.07 1.03 16.29
N TYR A 71 -8.83 2.29 16.67
CA TYR A 71 -9.14 3.48 15.86
C TYR A 71 -8.41 3.49 14.50
N HIS A 72 -7.42 2.61 14.34
CA HIS A 72 -6.56 2.54 13.18
C HIS A 72 -7.26 1.98 11.92
N THR A 73 -8.22 1.06 12.04
CA THR A 73 -8.87 0.47 10.85
C THR A 73 -9.77 1.46 10.13
N GLY A 74 -10.51 2.28 10.88
CA GLY A 74 -11.33 3.37 10.32
C GLY A 74 -10.46 4.42 9.63
N LEU A 75 -9.33 4.78 10.22
CA LEU A 75 -8.35 5.69 9.64
C LEU A 75 -7.77 5.16 8.34
N ILE A 76 -7.28 3.91 8.34
CA ILE A 76 -6.70 3.28 7.13
C ILE A 76 -7.74 3.22 6.01
N ARG A 77 -8.98 2.79 6.32
CA ARG A 77 -10.07 2.76 5.34
C ARG A 77 -10.37 4.16 4.78
N PHE A 78 -10.42 5.18 5.64
CA PHE A 78 -10.65 6.56 5.21
C PHE A 78 -9.58 7.02 4.23
N PHE A 79 -8.30 6.80 4.56
CA PHE A 79 -7.18 7.16 3.68
C PHE A 79 -7.23 6.43 2.35
N MET A 80 -7.46 5.12 2.35
CA MET A 80 -7.56 4.34 1.12
C MET A 80 -8.66 4.89 0.20
N GLU A 81 -9.86 5.12 0.72
CA GLU A 81 -11.01 5.52 -0.09
C GLU A 81 -10.99 7.00 -0.51
N HIS A 82 -10.60 7.91 0.39
CA HIS A 82 -10.81 9.34 0.22
C HIS A 82 -9.54 10.13 -0.08
N VAL A 83 -8.37 9.62 0.31
CA VAL A 83 -7.08 10.32 0.14
C VAL A 83 -6.27 9.70 -0.99
N TRP A 84 -6.16 8.37 -1.03
CA TRP A 84 -5.41 7.65 -2.06
C TRP A 84 -6.27 7.23 -3.26
N GLY A 85 -7.60 7.47 -3.21
CA GLY A 85 -8.50 7.21 -4.32
C GLY A 85 -8.65 5.74 -4.69
N ILE A 86 -8.35 4.82 -3.76
CA ILE A 86 -8.58 3.40 -3.94
C ILE A 86 -10.08 3.15 -3.93
N ARG A 87 -10.64 2.84 -5.10
CA ARG A 87 -12.04 2.47 -5.24
C ARG A 87 -12.35 1.28 -4.34
N ARG A 88 -13.54 1.28 -3.73
CA ARG A 88 -14.04 0.12 -2.97
C ARG A 88 -13.94 -1.13 -3.84
N PRO A 89 -13.17 -2.15 -3.41
CA PRO A 89 -12.94 -3.33 -4.22
C PRO A 89 -14.16 -4.26 -4.23
N ASP A 90 -14.38 -4.94 -5.35
CA ASP A 90 -15.36 -6.04 -5.45
C ASP A 90 -14.81 -7.31 -4.81
N VAL A 91 -13.49 -7.45 -4.80
CA VAL A 91 -12.77 -8.58 -4.21
C VAL A 91 -11.46 -8.13 -3.57
N VAL A 92 -11.18 -8.63 -2.37
CA VAL A 92 -9.90 -8.46 -1.69
C VAL A 92 -9.16 -9.79 -1.73
N ILE A 93 -7.95 -9.80 -2.30
CA ILE A 93 -7.14 -11.00 -2.45
C ILE A 93 -5.90 -10.83 -1.58
N SER A 94 -5.87 -11.53 -0.45
CA SER A 94 -4.69 -11.58 0.41
C SER A 94 -3.76 -12.69 -0.05
N VAL A 95 -2.57 -12.34 -0.49
CA VAL A 95 -1.54 -13.29 -0.88
C VAL A 95 -0.46 -13.33 0.19
N THR A 96 -0.42 -14.46 0.90
CA THR A 96 0.54 -14.76 1.94
C THR A 96 1.36 -15.99 1.57
N GLY A 97 2.55 -16.15 2.13
CA GLY A 97 3.39 -17.30 1.86
C GLY A 97 4.82 -17.12 2.37
N GLY A 98 5.73 -17.96 1.90
CA GLY A 98 7.13 -17.92 2.30
C GLY A 98 7.76 -16.56 2.04
N ALA A 99 8.35 -15.98 3.09
CA ALA A 99 9.15 -14.76 3.01
C ALA A 99 10.58 -15.02 2.51
N MET A 100 11.06 -16.26 2.68
CA MET A 100 12.31 -16.72 2.07
C MET A 100 12.14 -16.87 0.56
N GLN A 101 13.24 -16.74 -0.17
CA GLN A 101 13.24 -17.02 -1.60
C GLN A 101 13.13 -18.52 -1.82
N PHE A 102 12.16 -18.93 -2.65
CA PHE A 102 11.93 -20.34 -2.98
C PHE A 102 11.66 -20.45 -4.48
N ASP A 103 12.22 -21.46 -5.13
CA ASP A 103 11.95 -21.72 -6.54
C ASP A 103 10.70 -22.59 -6.68
N LEU A 104 9.61 -21.96 -7.13
CA LEU A 104 8.56 -22.66 -7.86
C LEU A 104 9.02 -22.84 -9.30
N SER A 105 8.61 -23.94 -9.95
CA SER A 105 8.85 -24.09 -11.38
C SER A 105 8.32 -22.83 -12.11
N THR A 106 9.12 -22.27 -13.01
CA THR A 106 8.82 -20.96 -13.63
C THR A 106 7.48 -20.97 -14.37
N ASP A 107 7.13 -22.11 -14.97
CA ASP A 107 5.92 -22.27 -15.77
C ASP A 107 4.66 -22.36 -14.91
N GLU A 108 4.70 -23.10 -13.80
CA GLU A 108 3.55 -23.20 -12.89
C GLU A 108 3.35 -21.88 -12.14
N LYS A 109 4.44 -21.25 -11.70
CA LYS A 109 4.41 -19.91 -11.12
C LYS A 109 3.74 -18.92 -12.05
N ASP A 110 4.19 -18.84 -13.31
CA ASP A 110 3.65 -17.86 -14.27
C ASP A 110 2.18 -18.15 -14.59
N LYS A 111 1.78 -19.42 -14.75
CA LYS A 111 0.37 -19.81 -14.97
C LYS A 111 -0.53 -19.41 -13.81
N ILE A 112 -0.13 -19.71 -12.56
CA ILE A 112 -0.91 -19.37 -11.36
C ILE A 112 -1.04 -17.86 -11.24
N MET A 113 0.08 -17.14 -11.34
CA MET A 113 0.12 -15.69 -11.21
C MET A 113 -0.68 -14.99 -12.32
N ARG A 114 -0.52 -15.44 -13.56
CA ARG A 114 -1.29 -14.94 -14.71
C ARG A 114 -2.78 -15.21 -14.52
N GLY A 115 -3.16 -16.43 -14.16
CA GLY A 115 -4.56 -16.79 -13.93
C GLY A 115 -5.22 -15.92 -12.87
N MET A 116 -4.53 -15.67 -11.76
CA MET A 116 -5.00 -14.76 -10.72
C MET A 116 -5.14 -13.31 -11.21
N MET A 117 -4.12 -12.78 -11.90
CA MET A 117 -4.10 -11.39 -12.35
C MET A 117 -5.09 -11.11 -13.48
N GLU A 118 -5.19 -12.01 -14.45
CA GLU A 118 -6.10 -11.88 -15.60
C GLU A 118 -7.53 -12.23 -15.24
N GLY A 119 -7.75 -13.29 -14.45
CA GLY A 119 -9.08 -13.74 -14.05
C GLY A 119 -9.84 -12.72 -13.17
N THR A 120 -9.13 -11.75 -12.60
CA THR A 120 -9.71 -10.70 -11.75
C THR A 120 -9.83 -9.35 -12.45
N LYS A 121 -9.43 -9.22 -13.73
CA LYS A 121 -9.48 -7.95 -14.50
C LYS A 121 -10.89 -7.39 -14.69
N SER A 122 -11.89 -8.27 -14.77
CA SER A 122 -13.29 -7.86 -14.92
C SER A 122 -13.91 -7.33 -13.62
N LEU A 123 -13.21 -7.49 -12.49
CA LEU A 123 -13.59 -6.99 -11.18
C LEU A 123 -12.81 -5.70 -10.86
N ASN A 124 -13.12 -5.07 -9.73
CA ASN A 124 -12.25 -4.10 -9.07
C ASN A 124 -11.45 -4.82 -7.94
N PRO A 125 -10.34 -5.51 -8.25
CA PRO A 125 -9.58 -6.24 -7.23
C PRO A 125 -8.72 -5.29 -6.38
N LEU A 126 -8.54 -5.64 -5.11
CA LEU A 126 -7.47 -5.14 -4.26
C LEU A 126 -6.57 -6.31 -3.86
N PHE A 127 -5.30 -6.27 -4.27
CA PHE A 127 -4.31 -7.24 -3.84
C PHE A 127 -3.64 -6.77 -2.55
N VAL A 128 -3.47 -7.66 -1.58
CA VAL A 128 -2.81 -7.38 -0.29
C VAL A 128 -1.70 -8.40 -0.07
N THR A 129 -0.50 -7.93 0.26
CA THR A 129 0.70 -8.78 0.48
C THR A 129 1.51 -8.27 1.67
N GLY A 130 2.55 -9.00 2.08
CA GLY A 130 3.50 -8.54 3.10
C GLY A 130 4.49 -7.44 2.63
N GLY A 131 4.38 -6.94 1.40
CA GLY A 131 5.08 -5.72 0.96
C GLY A 131 6.61 -5.78 0.80
N THR A 132 7.26 -6.91 1.08
CA THR A 132 8.72 -7.06 0.90
C THR A 132 9.09 -7.50 -0.51
N ASN A 133 10.33 -7.22 -0.94
CA ASN A 133 10.86 -7.66 -2.24
C ASN A 133 11.53 -9.06 -2.15
N ALA A 134 10.86 -10.01 -1.50
CA ALA A 134 11.33 -11.38 -1.35
C ALA A 134 10.17 -12.39 -1.39
N GLY A 135 10.51 -13.66 -1.64
CA GLY A 135 9.56 -14.77 -1.65
C GLY A 135 8.32 -14.51 -2.51
N ILE A 136 7.14 -14.87 -2.00
CA ILE A 136 5.89 -14.75 -2.75
C ILE A 136 5.51 -13.30 -3.06
N MET A 137 5.89 -12.34 -2.20
CA MET A 137 5.54 -10.93 -2.34
C MET A 137 6.19 -10.32 -3.58
N LYS A 138 7.46 -10.67 -3.84
CA LYS A 138 8.16 -10.31 -5.08
C LYS A 138 7.41 -10.81 -6.31
N TYR A 139 6.97 -12.08 -6.29
CA TYR A 139 6.30 -12.70 -7.43
C TYR A 139 4.94 -12.08 -7.73
N VAL A 140 4.18 -11.69 -6.69
CA VAL A 140 2.93 -10.95 -6.86
C VAL A 140 3.20 -9.58 -7.48
N GLY A 141 4.23 -8.87 -7.01
CA GLY A 141 4.63 -7.58 -7.57
C GLY A 141 5.00 -7.66 -9.06
N GLU A 142 5.83 -8.64 -9.43
CA GLU A 142 6.22 -8.93 -10.82
C GLU A 142 4.99 -9.26 -11.69
N ALA A 143 4.12 -10.15 -11.20
CA ALA A 143 2.92 -10.57 -11.92
C ALA A 143 1.94 -9.42 -12.13
N ARG A 144 1.73 -8.58 -11.11
CA ARG A 144 0.88 -7.39 -11.19
C ARG A 144 1.43 -6.44 -12.25
N ALA A 145 2.74 -6.17 -12.23
CA ALA A 145 3.38 -5.29 -13.21
C ALA A 145 3.23 -5.84 -14.65
N LYS A 146 3.34 -7.16 -14.83
CA LYS A 146 3.25 -7.81 -16.15
C LYS A 146 1.82 -7.93 -16.68
N TYR A 147 0.87 -8.34 -15.84
CA TYR A 147 -0.46 -8.78 -16.28
C TYR A 147 -1.58 -7.82 -15.92
N ASN A 148 -1.48 -7.08 -14.82
CA ASN A 148 -2.53 -6.17 -14.36
C ASN A 148 -1.94 -4.87 -13.74
N PRO A 149 -1.29 -4.02 -14.56
CA PRO A 149 -0.48 -2.88 -14.10
C PRO A 149 -1.29 -1.70 -13.56
N HIS A 150 -2.62 -1.80 -13.49
CA HIS A 150 -3.49 -0.79 -12.89
C HIS A 150 -4.18 -1.29 -11.61
N ALA A 151 -4.13 -2.59 -11.32
CA ALA A 151 -4.69 -3.11 -10.08
C ALA A 151 -3.94 -2.51 -8.87
N PRO A 152 -4.68 -2.02 -7.85
CA PRO A 152 -4.11 -1.64 -6.56
C PRO A 152 -3.42 -2.83 -5.88
N LEU A 153 -2.20 -2.59 -5.37
CA LEU A 153 -1.42 -3.56 -4.62
C LEU A 153 -0.98 -2.92 -3.30
N LEU A 154 -1.50 -3.43 -2.18
CA LEU A 154 -1.17 -2.99 -0.83
C LEU A 154 -0.10 -3.91 -0.23
N GLY A 155 1.00 -3.33 0.23
CA GLY A 155 2.02 -4.01 1.04
C GLY A 155 1.89 -3.64 2.51
N ILE A 156 1.87 -4.62 3.40
CA ILE A 156 1.87 -4.45 4.87
C ILE A 156 3.19 -5.00 5.39
N ALA A 157 4.08 -4.13 5.88
CA ALA A 157 5.42 -4.46 6.33
C ALA A 157 5.76 -3.78 7.67
#